data_AF-K8A1U6-F1
#
_entry.id   AF-K8A1U6-F1
#
_cell.length_a   1.000
_cell.length_b   1.000
_cell.length_c   1.000
_cell.angle_alpha   90.00
_cell.angle_beta   90.00
_cell.angle_gamma   90.00
#
_symmetry.space_group_name_H-M   'P 1'
#
loop_
_entity.id
_entity.type
_entity.pdbx_description
1 polymer ?
#
loop_
_entity_poly.entity_id
_entity_poly.type
_entity_poly.pdbx_seq_one_letter_code
_entity_poly.pdbx_strand_id
1 'polypeptide(L)'
;MKKRHALLLYVSLFMSLPAFASSDESWQTLVADLNRACLSEAGMTEVQTSKPVLFPDETGKVALLLKGRMAKVKQKVSLMCLYDKAKKKAYVSEYQW
;
A
#
# COMPACT_ATOMS: atom_id res chain seq x y z
N MET A 1 -49.15 -27.40 6.10
CA MET A 1 -47.70 -27.23 6.38
C MET A 1 -46.88 -26.57 5.26
N LYS A 2 -47.39 -26.43 4.01
CA LYS A 2 -46.66 -25.85 2.86
C LYS A 2 -46.25 -24.35 2.95
N LYS A 3 -46.91 -23.53 3.77
CA LYS A 3 -46.65 -22.07 3.86
C LYS A 3 -45.40 -21.69 4.67
N ARG A 4 -44.89 -22.59 5.54
CA ARG A 4 -43.70 -22.32 6.37
C ARG A 4 -42.39 -22.41 5.59
N HIS A 5 -42.35 -23.20 4.51
CA HIS A 5 -41.14 -23.38 3.70
C HIS A 5 -40.93 -22.22 2.70
N ALA A 6 -42.00 -21.52 2.33
CA ALA A 6 -41.92 -20.33 1.48
C ALA A 6 -41.26 -19.13 2.20
N LEU A 7 -41.43 -19.02 3.52
CA LEU A 7 -40.86 -17.92 4.31
C LEU A 7 -39.33 -18.05 4.46
N LEU A 8 -38.81 -19.28 4.58
CA LEU A 8 -37.38 -19.54 4.74
C LEU A 8 -36.58 -19.28 3.47
N LEU A 9 -37.19 -19.47 2.29
CA LEU A 9 -36.55 -19.18 0.99
C LEU A 9 -36.44 -17.67 0.68
N TYR A 10 -37.28 -16.84 1.33
CA TYR A 10 -37.30 -15.39 1.06
C TYR A 10 -36.18 -14.63 1.79
N VAL A 11 -35.71 -15.14 2.93
CA VAL A 11 -34.64 -14.50 3.73
C VAL A 11 -33.26 -14.63 3.07
N SER A 12 -33.02 -15.71 2.33
CA SER A 12 -31.73 -15.94 1.64
C SER A 12 -31.47 -15.01 0.46
N LEU A 13 -32.47 -14.32 -0.08
CA LEU A 13 -32.33 -13.49 -1.28
C LEU A 13 -31.75 -12.08 -0.99
N PHE A 14 -31.66 -11.68 0.29
CA PHE A 14 -31.25 -10.31 0.68
C PHE A 14 -29.79 -10.18 1.14
N MET A 15 -28.98 -11.24 1.08
CA MET A 15 -27.59 -11.23 1.57
C MET A 15 -26.51 -11.09 0.48
N SER A 16 -26.85 -10.65 -0.73
CA SER A 16 -25.87 -10.30 -1.75
C SER A 16 -25.28 -8.90 -1.50
N LEU A 17 -24.34 -8.82 -0.54
CA LEU A 17 -23.52 -7.62 -0.40
C LEU A 17 -22.62 -7.47 -1.64
N PRO A 18 -22.52 -6.28 -2.24
CA PRO A 18 -21.57 -6.05 -3.32
C PRO A 18 -20.15 -6.26 -2.80
N ALA A 19 -19.42 -7.18 -3.42
CA ALA A 19 -17.99 -7.32 -3.23
C ALA A 19 -17.29 -6.17 -3.96
N PHE A 20 -16.97 -5.11 -3.23
CA PHE A 20 -16.15 -4.02 -3.78
C PHE A 20 -14.70 -4.49 -3.89
N ALA A 21 -14.23 -4.67 -5.12
CA ALA A 21 -12.80 -4.70 -5.38
C ALA A 21 -12.18 -3.36 -4.94
N SER A 22 -10.88 -3.35 -4.65
CA SER A 22 -10.17 -2.10 -4.37
C SER A 22 -10.35 -1.13 -5.55
N SER A 23 -10.82 0.09 -5.27
CA SER A 23 -11.07 1.11 -6.29
C SER A 23 -9.78 1.76 -6.74
N ASP A 24 -9.77 2.37 -7.93
CA ASP A 24 -8.62 3.16 -8.41
C ASP A 24 -8.25 4.28 -7.45
N GLU A 25 -9.24 4.88 -6.78
CA GLU A 25 -9.03 5.89 -5.75
C GLU A 25 -8.21 5.33 -4.58
N SER A 26 -8.57 4.14 -4.08
CA SER A 26 -7.83 3.49 -2.98
C SER A 26 -6.36 3.24 -3.32
N TRP A 27 -6.08 2.88 -4.58
CA TRP A 27 -4.72 2.70 -5.08
C TRP A 27 -3.96 4.03 -5.14
N GLN A 28 -4.59 5.09 -5.64
CA GLN A 28 -3.97 6.43 -5.70
C GLN A 28 -3.65 6.96 -4.30
N THR A 29 -4.57 6.80 -3.34
CA THR A 29 -4.32 7.17 -1.95
C THR A 29 -3.15 6.39 -1.36
N LEU A 30 -3.10 5.07 -1.58
CA LEU A 30 -2.00 4.24 -1.10
C LEU A 30 -0.65 4.69 -1.66
N VAL A 31 -0.59 4.97 -2.97
CA VAL A 31 0.65 5.44 -3.61
C VAL A 31 1.07 6.81 -3.09
N ALA A 32 0.11 7.72 -2.86
CA ALA A 32 0.40 9.04 -2.29
C ALA A 32 0.96 8.92 -0.86
N ASP A 33 0.34 8.08 -0.02
CA ASP A 33 0.77 7.85 1.36
C ASP A 33 2.14 7.16 1.43
N LEU A 34 2.36 6.16 0.57
CA LEU A 34 3.66 5.50 0.39
C LEU A 34 4.76 6.52 0.07
N ASN A 35 4.56 7.33 -0.97
CA ASN A 35 5.54 8.34 -1.37
C ASN A 35 5.81 9.35 -0.25
N ARG A 36 4.75 9.87 0.37
CA ARG A 36 4.87 10.84 1.47
C ARG A 36 5.70 10.26 2.63
N ALA A 37 5.34 9.06 3.10
CA ALA A 37 6.02 8.43 4.22
C ALA A 37 7.48 8.11 3.90
N CYS A 38 7.75 7.53 2.72
CA CYS A 38 9.10 7.15 2.31
C CYS A 38 10.01 8.35 2.10
N LEU A 39 9.54 9.42 1.45
CA LEU A 39 10.34 10.62 1.22
C LEU A 39 10.63 11.37 2.54
N SER A 40 9.65 11.39 3.46
CA SER A 40 9.83 11.97 4.78
C SER A 40 10.88 11.21 5.60
N GLU A 41 10.84 9.88 5.58
CA GLU A 41 11.77 9.04 6.36
C GLU A 41 13.17 9.02 5.73
N ALA A 42 13.28 9.06 4.40
CA ALA A 42 14.56 8.94 3.70
C ALA A 42 15.50 10.12 3.92
N GLY A 43 15.00 11.33 4.18
CA GLY A 43 15.86 12.52 4.39
C GLY A 43 16.77 12.85 3.18
N MET A 44 16.34 12.49 1.98
CA MET A 44 17.09 12.68 0.73
C MET A 44 16.79 14.03 0.08
N THR A 45 17.74 14.51 -0.72
CA THR A 45 17.57 15.62 -1.68
C THR A 45 17.64 15.06 -3.11
N GLU A 46 16.89 15.68 -4.04
CA GLU A 46 16.82 15.28 -5.45
C GLU A 46 16.46 13.79 -5.65
N VAL A 47 15.30 13.39 -5.11
CA VAL A 47 14.88 11.98 -5.08
C VAL A 47 14.18 11.57 -6.36
N GLN A 48 14.59 10.44 -6.90
CA GLN A 48 13.85 9.68 -7.91
C GLN A 48 13.20 8.47 -7.24
N THR A 49 11.92 8.25 -7.52
CA THR A 49 11.12 7.15 -6.98
C THR A 49 10.82 6.14 -8.07
N SER A 50 10.89 4.84 -7.77
CA SER A 50 10.38 3.80 -8.67
C SER A 50 8.85 3.77 -8.69
N LYS A 51 8.28 2.88 -9.51
CA LYS A 51 6.92 2.38 -9.25
C LYS A 51 6.89 1.60 -7.93
N PRO A 52 5.74 1.51 -7.24
CA PRO A 52 5.61 0.68 -6.04
C PRO A 52 5.98 -0.78 -6.34
N VAL A 53 6.73 -1.39 -5.42
CA VAL A 53 6.99 -2.82 -5.39
C VAL A 53 5.92 -3.46 -4.52
N LEU A 54 5.01 -4.19 -5.16
CA LEU A 54 3.87 -4.84 -4.49
C LEU A 54 4.31 -6.19 -3.95
N PHE A 55 3.96 -6.44 -2.69
CA PHE A 55 4.07 -7.76 -2.05
C PHE A 55 2.67 -8.38 -1.92
N PRO A 56 2.58 -9.70 -1.67
CA PRO A 56 1.33 -10.33 -1.27
C PRO A 56 0.67 -9.59 -0.10
N ASP A 57 -0.65 -9.48 -0.10
CA ASP A 57 -1.39 -8.67 0.87
C ASP A 57 -1.20 -9.13 2.32
N GLU A 58 -0.95 -10.43 2.53
CA GLU A 58 -0.62 -11.05 3.82
C GLU A 58 0.60 -10.42 4.50
N THR A 59 1.54 -9.86 3.73
CA THR A 59 2.70 -9.16 4.28
C THR A 59 2.30 -7.83 4.92
N GLY A 60 1.20 -7.23 4.44
CA GLY A 60 0.74 -5.91 4.85
C GLY A 60 1.69 -4.78 4.44
N LYS A 61 2.59 -4.98 3.46
CA LYS A 61 3.63 -4.00 3.10
C LYS A 61 3.69 -3.71 1.60
N VAL A 62 4.22 -2.54 1.30
CA VAL A 62 4.56 -2.09 -0.06
C VAL A 62 5.93 -1.44 0.00
N ALA A 63 6.79 -1.69 -0.98
CA ALA A 63 8.09 -1.03 -1.04
C ALA A 63 8.17 0.04 -2.14
N LEU A 64 9.11 0.96 -1.95
CA LEU A 64 9.46 1.99 -2.90
C LEU A 64 10.99 2.07 -2.98
N LEU A 65 11.54 1.99 -4.19
CA LEU A 65 12.97 2.20 -4.40
C LEU A 65 13.22 3.69 -4.64
N LEU A 66 14.21 4.21 -3.92
CA LEU A 66 14.61 5.60 -3.96
C LEU A 66 16.05 5.69 -4.45
N LYS A 67 16.33 6.68 -5.31
CA LYS A 67 17.69 7.00 -5.75
C LYS A 67 17.89 8.51 -5.74
N GLY A 68 18.98 8.97 -5.16
CA GLY A 68 19.22 10.40 -4.99
C GLY A 68 20.39 10.65 -4.04
N ARG A 69 20.44 11.82 -3.40
CA ARG A 69 21.53 12.21 -2.50
C ARG A 69 21.03 12.35 -1.08
N MET A 70 21.89 12.14 -0.10
CA MET A 70 21.57 12.46 1.30
C MET A 70 21.80 13.94 1.57
N ALA A 71 20.95 14.55 2.40
CA ALA A 71 21.11 15.96 2.75
C ALA A 71 22.52 16.30 3.28
N LYS A 72 23.20 15.34 3.92
CA LYS A 72 24.55 15.50 4.49
C LYS A 72 25.68 14.91 3.65
N VAL A 73 25.39 14.15 2.58
CA VAL A 73 26.41 13.41 1.81
C VAL A 73 26.23 13.66 0.32
N LYS A 74 27.31 14.07 -0.37
CA LYS A 74 27.27 14.38 -1.81
C LYS A 74 27.12 13.15 -2.72
N GLN A 75 27.37 11.96 -2.19
CA GLN A 75 27.28 10.71 -2.93
C GLN A 75 25.82 10.34 -3.22
N LYS A 76 25.59 9.79 -4.43
CA LYS A 76 24.31 9.19 -4.77
C LYS A 76 24.17 7.84 -4.05
N VAL A 77 23.07 7.67 -3.33
CA VAL A 77 22.71 6.43 -2.65
C VAL A 77 21.42 5.87 -3.22
N SER A 78 21.27 4.56 -3.10
CA SER A 78 20.03 3.85 -3.41
C SER A 78 19.44 3.34 -2.09
N LEU A 79 18.18 3.67 -1.83
CA LEU A 79 17.49 3.23 -0.63
C LEU A 79 16.28 2.38 -1.02
N MET A 80 15.98 1.38 -0.18
CA MET A 80 14.71 0.71 -0.18
C MET A 80 13.88 1.21 0.98
N CYS A 81 12.71 1.73 0.68
CA CYS A 81 11.70 2.06 1.67
C CYS A 81 10.66 0.95 1.72
N LEU A 82 10.32 0.50 2.93
CA LEU A 82 9.24 -0.43 3.20
C LEU A 82 8.14 0.29 3.99
N TYR A 83 6.94 0.35 3.43
CA TYR A 83 5.78 0.96 4.05
C TYR A 83 4.84 -0.10 4.61
N ASP A 84 4.55 -0.01 5.90
CA ASP A 84 3.58 -0.85 6.59
C ASP A 84 2.18 -0.23 6.49
N LYS A 85 1.28 -0.89 5.75
CA LYS A 85 -0.08 -0.38 5.46
C LYS A 85 -0.90 -0.18 6.73
N ALA A 86 -0.75 -1.08 7.71
CA ALA A 86 -1.52 -1.05 8.95
C ALA A 86 -1.00 0.03 9.91
N LYS A 87 0.32 0.13 10.06
CA LYS A 87 0.96 1.12 10.95
C LYS A 87 1.10 2.50 10.34
N LYS A 88 0.84 2.63 9.03
CA LYS A 88 1.10 3.83 8.23
C LYS A 88 2.52 4.39 8.42
N LYS A 89 3.50 3.48 8.55
CA LYS A 89 4.90 3.82 8.89
C LYS A 89 5.85 3.32 7.81
N ALA A 90 6.82 4.16 7.45
CA ALA A 90 7.91 3.80 6.56
C ALA A 90 9.16 3.39 7.35
N TYR A 91 9.93 2.49 6.76
CA TYR A 91 11.26 2.09 7.22
C TYR A 91 12.20 2.15 6.02
N VAL A 92 13.32 2.85 6.16
CA VAL A 92 14.25 3.06 5.05
C VAL A 92 15.60 2.44 5.38
N SER A 93 16.16 1.70 4.42
CA SER A 93 17.51 1.15 4.51
C SER A 93 18.23 1.37 3.18
N GLU A 94 19.55 1.49 3.24
CA GLU A 94 20.39 1.44 2.05
C GLU A 94 20.26 0.07 1.37
N TYR A 95 20.27 0.10 0.03
CA TYR A 95 20.23 -1.08 -0.82
C TYR A 95 21.30 -0.96 -1.89
N GLN A 96 22.07 -2.03 -2.11
CA GLN A 96 23.07 -2.13 -3.17
C GLN A 96 22.54 -3.06 -4.26
N TRP A 97 22.67 -2.59 -5.51
CA TRP A 97 22.29 -3.35 -6.71
C TRP A 97 23.33 -4.41 -7.06
#